data_AF-A0A7Y3JCN5-F1
#
_entry.id   AF-A0A7Y3JCN5-F1
#
_cell.length_a   1.000
_cell.length_b   1.000
_cell.length_c   1.000
_cell.angle_alpha   90.00
_cell.angle_beta   90.00
_cell.angle_gamma   90.00
#
_symmetry.space_group_name_H-M   'P 1'
#
loop_
_entity.id
_entity.type
_entity.pdbx_description
1 polymer ?
#
loop_
_entity_poly.entity_id
_entity_poly.type
_entity_poly.pdbx_seq_one_letter_code
_entity_poly.pdbx_strand_id
1 'polypeptide(L)' 'MHKIIATLVLGSALVAGMPLASAAPQPHMREALRALLAARQQLQVATPNKGGWRLHAIAQIDQAIASVKAGIRYGNQHP' A
#
# COMPACT_ATOMS: atom_id res chain seq x y z
N MET A 1 -8.41 -66.38 -18.04
CA MET A 1 -8.15 -65.88 -16.67
C MET A 1 -7.79 -64.41 -16.78
N HIS A 2 -8.66 -63.53 -16.27
CA HIS A 2 -8.58 -62.08 -16.40
C HIS A 2 -7.64 -61.47 -15.36
N LYS A 3 -6.79 -60.51 -15.77
CA LYS A 3 -6.34 -59.33 -14.98
C LYS A 3 -5.95 -58.21 -15.99
N ILE A 4 -6.89 -57.39 -16.47
CA ILE A 4 -7.18 -56.00 -16.00
C ILE A 4 -5.86 -55.21 -15.83
N ILE A 5 -5.37 -54.47 -16.84
CA ILE A 5 -5.71 -53.11 -17.29
C ILE A 5 -5.33 -51.99 -16.30
N ALA A 6 -4.56 -51.03 -16.85
CA ALA A 6 -4.50 -49.58 -16.58
C ALA A 6 -3.92 -49.03 -15.26
N THR A 7 -2.81 -48.34 -15.46
CA THR A 7 -2.59 -46.92 -15.10
C THR A 7 -2.71 -46.53 -13.63
N LEU A 8 -1.55 -46.22 -13.03
CA LEU A 8 -1.48 -45.33 -11.87
C LEU A 8 -0.63 -44.10 -12.23
N VAL A 9 -1.26 -43.14 -12.89
CA VAL A 9 -0.81 -41.74 -12.85
C VAL A 9 -1.34 -41.18 -11.54
N LEU A 10 -0.47 -41.02 -10.53
CA LEU A 10 -0.84 -40.26 -9.35
C LEU A 10 0.37 -39.59 -8.72
N GLY A 11 0.62 -38.37 -9.18
CA GLY A 11 1.44 -37.38 -8.52
C GLY A 11 0.75 -36.03 -8.64
N SER A 12 -0.49 -35.97 -8.15
CA SER A 12 -1.32 -34.77 -8.12
C SER A 12 -0.60 -33.64 -7.39
N ALA A 13 -0.38 -32.55 -8.11
CA ALA A 13 0.18 -31.30 -7.63
C ALA A 13 -0.70 -30.72 -6.51
N LEU A 14 -0.22 -30.80 -5.27
CA LEU A 14 -0.75 -30.03 -4.15
C LEU A 14 0.11 -28.77 -3.98
N VAL A 15 -0.07 -27.80 -4.88
CA VAL A 15 0.19 -26.40 -4.50
C VAL A 15 -1.03 -25.97 -3.69
N ALA A 16 -1.00 -26.32 -2.40
CA ALA A 16 -1.98 -25.84 -1.43
C ALA A 16 -1.99 -24.31 -1.48
N GLY A 17 -3.19 -23.75 -1.62
CA GLY A 17 -3.41 -22.33 -1.88
C GLY A 17 -2.62 -21.43 -0.96
N MET A 18 -1.68 -20.67 -1.53
CA MET A 18 -1.26 -19.43 -0.90
C MET A 18 -2.50 -18.54 -0.89
N PRO A 19 -2.96 -18.03 0.27
CA PRO A 19 -4.00 -17.03 0.26
C PRO A 19 -3.46 -15.90 -0.62
N LEU A 20 -4.18 -15.59 -1.69
CA LEU A 20 -3.99 -14.33 -2.39
C LEU A 20 -4.28 -13.27 -1.36
N ALA A 21 -3.22 -12.79 -0.71
CA ALA A 21 -3.21 -11.73 0.28
C ALA A 21 -3.95 -10.54 -0.34
N SER A 22 -5.26 -10.50 -0.12
CA SER A 22 -6.12 -9.45 -0.62
C SER A 22 -5.89 -8.30 0.34
N ALA A 23 -5.02 -7.37 -0.07
CA ALA A 23 -4.68 -6.19 0.70
C ALA A 23 -5.95 -5.59 1.32
N ALA A 24 -6.02 -5.56 2.66
CA ALA A 24 -7.16 -5.00 3.36
C ALA A 24 -7.37 -3.54 2.89
N PRO A 25 -8.61 -3.10 2.63
CA PRO A 25 -8.87 -1.71 2.28
C PRO A 25 -8.29 -0.77 3.34
N GLN A 26 -7.50 0.23 2.93
CA GLN A 26 -6.89 1.23 3.82
C GLN A 26 -7.50 2.65 3.61
N PRO A 27 -8.81 2.86 3.84
CA PRO A 27 -9.50 4.11 3.50
C PRO A 27 -8.94 5.32 4.26
N HIS A 28 -8.68 5.18 5.57
CA HIS A 28 -8.15 6.27 6.39
C HIS A 28 -6.74 6.71 5.99
N MET A 29 -5.87 5.76 5.63
CA MET A 29 -4.52 6.09 5.17
C MET A 29 -4.55 6.84 3.83
N ARG A 30 -5.44 6.45 2.92
CA ARG A 30 -5.65 7.13 1.64
C ARG A 30 -6.22 8.53 1.84
N GLU A 31 -7.15 8.68 2.77
CA GLU A 31 -7.72 9.98 3.12
C GLU A 31 -6.69 10.91 3.77
N ALA A 32 -5.86 10.39 4.69
CA ALA A 32 -4.75 11.14 5.26
C ALA A 32 -3.77 11.61 4.17
N LEU A 33 -3.42 10.75 3.21
CA LEU A 33 -2.59 11.13 2.07
C LEU A 33 -3.22 12.27 1.25
N ARG A 34 -4.52 12.19 0.98
CA ARG A 34 -5.27 13.24 0.26
C ARG A 34 -5.22 14.57 1.01
N ALA A 35 -5.47 14.55 2.32
CA ALA A 35 -5.43 15.74 3.16
C ALA A 35 -4.04 16.39 3.18
N LEU A 36 -2.98 15.58 3.31
CA LEU A 36 -1.59 16.07 3.28
C LEU A 36 -1.23 16.72 1.94
N LEU A 37 -1.62 16.11 0.81
CA LEU A 37 -1.40 16.68 -0.52
C LEU A 37 -2.14 18.01 -0.70
N ALA A 38 -3.38 18.10 -0.22
CA ALA A 38 -4.15 19.34 -0.25
C ALA A 38 -3.48 20.44 0.60
N ALA A 39 -3.07 20.12 1.84
CA ALA A 39 -2.35 21.05 2.71
C ALA A 39 -1.05 21.55 2.08
N ARG A 40 -0.29 20.65 1.44
CA ARG A 40 0.93 20.99 0.71
C ARG A 40 0.65 22.00 -0.40
N GLN A 41 -0.39 21.76 -1.21
CA GLN A 41 -0.78 22.67 -2.29
C GLN A 41 -1.12 24.07 -1.75
N GLN A 42 -1.88 24.14 -0.65
CA GLN A 42 -2.21 25.43 -0.01
C GLN A 42 -0.95 26.18 0.44
N LEU A 43 0.04 25.49 1.00
CA LEU A 43 1.32 26.11 1.39
C LEU A 43 2.19 26.53 0.21
N GLN A 44 2.05 25.90 -0.95
CA GLN A 44 2.76 26.29 -2.16
C GLN A 44 2.24 27.61 -2.72
N VAL A 45 0.93 27.83 -2.67
CA VAL A 45 0.28 29.07 -3.16
C VAL A 45 0.18 30.18 -2.11
N ALA A 46 0.41 29.85 -0.83
CA ALA A 46 0.43 30.83 0.24
C ALA A 46 1.49 31.92 0.02
N THR A 47 1.15 33.17 0.34
CA THR A 47 2.02 34.33 0.16
C THR A 47 3.42 34.08 0.76
N PRO A 48 4.51 34.38 0.03
CA PRO A 48 5.87 34.25 0.54
C PRO A 48 6.11 35.07 1.83
N ASN A 49 7.26 34.84 2.46
CA ASN A 49 7.70 35.51 3.69
C ASN A 49 6.74 35.30 4.90
N LYS A 50 6.81 34.10 5.48
CA LYS A 50 6.19 33.74 6.77
C LYS A 50 7.26 33.39 7.81
N GLY A 51 8.38 34.12 7.79
CA GLY A 51 9.54 33.82 8.65
C GLY A 51 10.16 32.43 8.41
N GLY A 52 10.06 31.89 7.19
CA GLY A 52 10.53 30.54 6.85
C GLY A 52 9.56 29.39 7.22
N TRP A 53 8.58 29.63 8.08
CA TRP A 53 7.64 28.60 8.56
C TRP A 53 6.85 27.92 7.44
N ARG A 54 6.52 28.63 6.36
CA ARG A 54 5.85 28.04 5.19
C ARG A 54 6.69 26.92 4.56
N LEU A 55 7.99 27.15 4.36
CA LEU A 55 8.90 26.14 3.81
C LEU A 55 9.13 25.01 4.80
N HIS A 56 9.25 25.33 6.09
CA HIS A 56 9.35 24.33 7.15
C HIS A 56 8.14 23.39 7.17
N ALA A 57 6.93 23.94 7.10
CA ALA A 57 5.69 23.16 7.04
C ALA A 57 5.61 22.27 5.80
N ILE A 58 6.03 22.77 4.62
CA ILE A 58 6.13 21.96 3.40
C ILE A 58 7.06 20.76 3.62
N ALA A 59 8.25 20.99 4.20
CA ALA A 59 9.20 19.92 4.46
C ALA A 59 8.62 18.86 5.42
N GLN A 60 7.93 19.27 6.48
CA GLN A 60 7.26 18.36 7.41
C GLN A 60 6.16 17.54 6.74
N ILE A 61 5.35 18.18 5.89
CA ILE A 61 4.29 17.50 5.13
C ILE A 61 4.88 16.51 4.13
N ASP A 62 5.99 16.84 3.48
CA ASP A 62 6.68 15.92 2.56
C ASP A 62 7.15 14.65 3.27
N GLN A 63 7.69 14.78 4.49
CA GLN A 63 8.03 13.62 5.34
C GLN A 63 6.79 12.81 5.72
N ALA A 64 5.70 13.48 6.13
CA ALA A 64 4.45 12.81 6.48
C ALA A 64 3.86 12.03 5.28
N ILE A 65 3.89 12.61 4.07
CA ILE A 65 3.46 11.95 2.84
C ILE A 65 4.28 10.69 2.58
N ALA A 66 5.60 10.75 2.75
CA ALA A 66 6.49 9.61 2.56
C ALA A 66 6.13 8.46 3.54
N SER A 67 5.92 8.79 4.82
CA SER A 67 5.53 7.83 5.86
C SER A 67 4.16 7.21 5.60
N VAL A 68 3.15 8.00 5.23
CA VAL A 68 1.80 7.47 4.93
C VAL A 68 1.86 6.54 3.71
N LYS A 69 2.59 6.92 2.65
CA LYS A 69 2.79 6.04 1.49
C LYS A 69 3.51 4.74 1.88
N ALA A 70 4.48 4.80 2.79
CA ALA A 70 5.16 3.61 3.31
C ALA A 70 4.21 2.71 4.10
N GLY A 71 3.40 3.28 4.99
CA GLY A 71 2.38 2.54 5.74
C GLY A 71 1.35 1.87 4.82
N ILE A 72 0.88 2.57 3.78
CA ILE A 72 0.00 1.97 2.77
C ILE A 72 0.67 0.78 2.08
N ARG A 73 1.92 0.93 1.62
CA ARG A 73 2.65 -0.18 1.00
C ARG A 73 2.80 -1.36 1.95
N TYR A 74 3.17 -1.08 3.20
CA TYR A 74 3.33 -2.11 4.24
C TYR A 74 2.03 -2.88 4.46
N GLY A 75 0.91 -2.19 4.72
CA GLY A 75 -0.39 -2.84 4.91
C GLY A 75 -0.92 -3.57 3.68
N ASN A 76 -0.50 -3.19 2.46
CA ASN A 76 -0.83 -3.93 1.25
C ASN A 76 -0.01 -5.21 1.09
N GLN A 77 1.20 -5.26 1.65
CA GLN A 77 2.13 -6.40 1.59
C GLN A 77 1.96 -7.35 2.78
N HIS A 78 1.39 -6.86 3.89
CA HIS A 78 1.20 -7.59 5.15
C HIS A 78 -0.27 -7.47 5.60
N PRO A 79 -1.23 -8.10 4.89
CA PRO A 79 -2.65 -8.03 5.21
C PRO A 79 -3.04 -8.86 6.44
#